data_AF-A0A967V8D6-F1
#
_entry.id   AF-A0A967V8D6-F1
#
_cell.length_a   1.000
_cell.length_b   1.000
_cell.length_c   1.000
_cell.angle_alpha   90.00
_cell.angle_beta   90.00
_cell.angle_gamma   90.00
#
_symmetry.space_group_name_H-M   'P 1'
#
loop_
_entity.id
_entity.type
_entity.pdbx_description
1 polymer ?
#
loop_
_entity_poly.entity_id
_entity_poly.type
_entity_poly.pdbx_seq_one_letter_code
_entity_poly.pdbx_strand_id
1 'polypeptide(L)' 'MSGEKGLVELLRKAGYSDKAIDYYLRKLNVGVIEGAEAVDSYTGLCGDSMRVYLKVEEGVIRDAKFQAIGC' A
#
# COMPACT_ATOMS: atom_id res chain seq x y z
N MET A 1 -10.88 -6.41 18.97
CA MET A 1 -11.52 -5.07 19.09
C MET A 1 -10.75 -4.08 19.96
N SER A 2 -9.83 -4.51 20.84
CA SER A 2 -8.97 -3.59 21.64
C SER A 2 -7.70 -3.13 20.90
N GLY A 3 -7.11 -3.98 20.04
CA GLY A 3 -5.85 -3.68 19.34
C GLY A 3 -5.94 -2.60 18.25
N GLU A 4 -7.03 -2.58 17.48
CA GLU A 4 -7.20 -1.63 16.37
C GLU A 4 -7.41 -0.20 16.84
N LYS A 5 -8.17 0.00 17.92
CA LYS A 5 -8.34 1.33 18.54
C LYS A 5 -7.01 1.87 19.09
N GLY A 6 -6.20 1.02 19.73
CA GLY A 6 -4.88 1.40 20.21
C GLY A 6 -3.91 1.76 19.07
N LEU A 7 -3.96 1.02 17.97
CA LEU A 7 -3.17 1.30 16.76
C LEU A 7 -3.55 2.65 16.13
N VAL A 8 -4.84 2.94 15.99
CA VAL A 8 -5.33 4.23 15.47
C VAL A 8 -4.84 5.39 16.34
N GLU A 9 -4.94 5.26 17.67
CA GLU A 9 -4.48 6.29 18.59
C GLU A 9 -2.97 6.52 18.48
N LEU A 10 -2.19 5.44 18.37
CA LEU A 10 -0.74 5.50 18.19
C LEU A 10 -0.36 6.21 16.87
N LEU A 11 -1.01 5.85 15.76
CA LEU A 11 -0.75 6.49 14.46
C LEU A 11 -1.15 7.97 14.46
N ARG A 12 -2.26 8.34 15.11
CA ARG A 12 -2.63 9.76 15.29
C ARG A 12 -1.57 10.51 16.10
N LYS A 13 -1.09 9.95 17.20
CA LYS A 13 -0.01 10.54 18.03
C LYS A 13 1.32 10.68 17.27
N ALA A 14 1.60 9.75 16.35
CA ALA A 14 2.77 9.82 15.46
C ALA A 14 2.62 10.84 14.31
N GLY A 15 1.47 11.51 14.18
CA GLY A 15 1.25 12.58 13.22
C GLY A 15 0.63 12.15 11.88
N TYR A 16 0.18 10.90 11.75
CA TYR A 16 -0.52 10.46 10.55
C TYR A 16 -1.94 11.04 10.49
N SER A 17 -2.34 11.50 9.30
CA SER A 17 -3.70 11.96 9.05
C SER A 17 -4.72 10.82 9.10
N ASP A 18 -5.98 11.14 9.41
CA ASP A 18 -7.08 10.17 9.43
C ASP A 18 -7.22 9.40 8.11
N LYS A 19 -6.93 10.07 6.98
CA LYS A 19 -6.94 9.45 5.64
C LYS A 19 -5.83 8.41 5.47
N ALA A 20 -4.61 8.71 5.95
CA ALA A 20 -3.50 7.77 5.87
C ALA A 20 -3.76 6.53 6.73
N ILE A 21 -4.32 6.74 7.93
CA ILE A 21 -4.71 5.66 8.85
C ILE A 21 -5.79 4.77 8.22
N ASP A 22 -6.82 5.36 7.60
CA ASP A 22 -7.88 4.60 6.90
C ASP A 22 -7.30 3.70 5.80
N TYR A 23 -6.42 4.25 4.95
CA TYR A 23 -5.78 3.46 3.88
C TYR A 23 -4.92 2.32 4.42
N TYR A 24 -4.17 2.57 5.49
CA TYR A 24 -3.35 1.56 6.14
C TYR A 24 -4.19 0.42 6.72
N LEU A 25 -5.25 0.75 7.47
CA LEU A 25 -6.12 -0.25 8.10
C LEU A 25 -6.91 -1.07 7.08
N ARG A 26 -7.42 -0.41 6.04
CA ARG A 26 -8.14 -1.09 4.95
C ARG A 26 -7.23 -1.92 4.05
N LYS A 27 -5.90 -1.74 4.15
CA LYS A 27 -4.91 -2.36 3.25
C LYS A 27 -5.28 -2.11 1.79
N LEU A 28 -5.68 -0.88 1.48
CA LEU A 28 -6.22 -0.54 0.16
C LEU A 28 -5.16 -0.84 -0.92
N ASN A 29 -5.50 -1.73 -1.85
CA ASN A 29 -4.64 -2.19 -2.94
C ASN A 29 -3.33 -2.87 -2.51
N VAL A 30 -3.21 -3.30 -1.25
CA VAL A 30 -2.07 -4.10 -0.80
C VAL A 30 -2.26 -5.54 -1.26
N GLY A 31 -1.29 -6.07 -2.01
CA GLY A 31 -1.31 -7.45 -2.48
C GLY A 31 -0.57 -7.63 -3.79
N VAL A 32 -0.82 -8.78 -4.41
CA VAL A 32 -0.25 -9.16 -5.71
C VAL A 32 -1.38 -9.33 -6.72
N ILE A 33 -1.08 -9.12 -8.00
CA ILE A 33 -1.95 -9.51 -9.11
C ILE A 33 -1.23 -10.65 -9.82
N GLU A 34 -1.80 -11.85 -9.79
CA GLU A 34 -1.28 -12.99 -10.55
C GLU A 34 -1.42 -12.73 -12.05
N GLY A 35 -0.36 -12.97 -12.81
CA GLY A 35 -0.35 -12.72 -14.26
C GLY A 35 -0.42 -11.24 -14.66
N ALA A 36 -0.07 -10.31 -13.77
CA ALA A 36 0.02 -8.88 -14.09
C ALA A 36 0.88 -8.63 -15.34
N GLU A 37 0.39 -7.78 -16.25
CA GLU A 37 1.12 -7.42 -17.47
C GLU A 37 2.34 -6.53 -17.18
N ALA A 38 2.31 -5.75 -16.09
CA ALA A 38 3.45 -4.97 -15.64
C ALA A 38 3.71 -5.18 -14.16
N VAL A 39 4.97 -5.50 -13.84
CA VAL A 39 5.47 -5.63 -12.47
C VAL A 39 6.82 -4.93 -12.39
N ASP A 40 6.97 -4.01 -11.45
CA ASP A 40 8.25 -3.32 -11.23
C ASP A 40 8.51 -3.12 -9.74
N SER A 41 9.79 -3.00 -9.37
CA SER A 41 10.22 -2.78 -7.99
C SER A 41 11.25 -1.65 -7.92
N TYR A 42 11.08 -0.77 -6.94
CA TYR A 42 11.96 0.37 -6.73
C TYR A 42 12.26 0.54 -5.23
N THR A 43 13.51 0.84 -4.92
CA THR A 43 13.96 1.21 -3.58
C THR A 43 14.30 2.69 -3.56
N GLY A 44 13.60 3.44 -2.72
CA GLY A 44 13.83 4.86 -2.53
C GLY A 44 15.14 5.14 -1.80
N LEU A 45 15.60 6.39 -1.87
CA LEU A 45 16.84 6.83 -1.20
C LEU A 45 16.77 6.69 0.34
N CYS A 46 15.56 6.66 0.92
CA CYS A 46 15.33 6.40 2.34
C CYS A 46 15.49 4.92 2.73
N GLY A 47 15.60 4.01 1.76
CA GLY A 47 15.65 2.56 1.96
C GLY A 47 14.31 1.85 1.85
N ASP A 48 13.19 2.59 1.81
CA ASP A 48 11.86 1.99 1.61
C ASP A 48 11.76 1.37 0.21
N SER A 49 11.23 0.16 0.14
CA SER A 49 11.11 -0.60 -1.10
C SER A 49 9.65 -0.88 -1.42
N MET A 50 9.28 -0.67 -2.68
CA MET A 50 7.94 -0.89 -3.20
C MET A 50 8.00 -1.77 -4.44
N ARG A 51 7.02 -2.67 -4.56
CA ARG A 51 6.73 -3.42 -5.77
C ARG A 51 5.31 -3.14 -6.22
N VAL A 52 5.12 -2.78 -7.47
CA VAL A 52 3.82 -2.45 -8.07
C VAL A 52 3.44 -3.52 -9.09
N TYR A 53 2.16 -3.84 -9.15
CA TYR A 53 1.54 -4.78 -10.08
C TYR A 53 0.39 -4.07 -10.80
N LEU A 54 0.40 -4.07 -12.13
CA LEU A 54 -0.67 -3.48 -12.93
C LEU A 54 -1.29 -4.54 -13.82
N LYS A 55 -2.63 -4.61 -13.80
CA LYS A 55 -3.41 -5.29 -14.82
C LYS A 55 -3.79 -4.31 -15.92
N VAL A 56 -3.40 -4.56 -17.16
CA VAL A 56 -3.62 -3.64 -18.28
C VAL A 56 -4.41 -4.32 -19.39
N GLU A 57 -5.57 -3.75 -19.73
CA GLU A 57 -6.42 -4.21 -20.84
C GLU A 57 -6.64 -3.05 -21.81
N GLU A 58 -6.27 -3.24 -23.08
CA GLU A 58 -6.45 -2.24 -24.16
C GLU A 58 -5.84 -0.87 -23.83
N GLY A 59 -4.69 -0.86 -23.15
CA GLY A 59 -4.00 0.36 -22.73
C GLY A 59 -4.61 1.05 -21.50
N VAL A 60 -5.62 0.45 -20.85
CA VAL A 60 -6.24 0.96 -19.61
C VAL A 60 -5.86 0.08 -18.42
N ILE A 61 -5.41 0.70 -17.33
CA ILE A 61 -5.17 0.01 -16.06
C ILE A 61 -6.52 -0.40 -15.45
N ARG A 62 -6.76 -1.70 -15.33
CA ARG A 62 -8.00 -2.28 -14.78
C ARG A 62 -7.90 -2.63 -13.30
N ASP A 63 -6.71 -3.00 -12.84
CA ASP A 63 -6.39 -3.20 -11.42
C ASP A 63 -4.94 -2.77 -11.16
N ALA A 64 -4.67 -2.30 -9.96
CA ALA A 64 -3.35 -1.91 -9.50
C ALA A 64 -3.19 -2.33 -8.04
N LYS A 65 -2.15 -3.11 -7.76
CA LYS A 65 -1.77 -3.48 -6.40
C LYS A 65 -0.31 -3.19 -6.13
N PHE A 66 0.04 -3.15 -4.86
CA PHE A 66 1.42 -3.00 -4.44
C PHE A 66 1.75 -3.81 -3.21
N GLN A 67 3.04 -4.04 -3.03
CA GLN A 67 3.64 -4.47 -1.76
C GLN A 67 4.72 -3.46 -1.41
N ALA A 68 4.83 -3.11 -0.14
CA ALA A 68 5.86 -2.21 0.35
C ALA A 68 6.49 -2.78 1.62
N ILE A 69 7.79 -2.55 1.77
CA ILE A 69 8.54 -2.75 3.01
C ILE A 69 9.20 -1.41 3.31
N GLY A 70 8.83 -0.80 4.41
CA GLY A 70 9.29 0.55 4.75
C GLY A 70 8.50 1.16 5.91
N CYS A 71 8.86 2.40 6.24
CA CYS A 71 8.19 3.20 7.26
C CYS A 71 6.84 3.80 6.82
#